data_AF-A0A381RD89-F1
#
_entry.id   AF-A0A381RD89-F1
#
_cell.length_a   1.000
_cell.length_b   1.000
_cell.length_c   1.000
_cell.angle_alpha   90.00
_cell.angle_beta   90.00
_cell.angle_gamma   90.00
#
_symmetry.space_group_name_H-M   'P 1'
#
loop_
_entity.id
_entity.type
_entity.pdbx_description
1 polymer ?
#
loop_
_entity_poly.entity_id
_entity_poly.type
_entity_poly.pdbx_seq_one_letter_code
_entity_poly.pdbx_strand_id
1 'polypeptide(L)'
;MSVLLMGGVQDLVAQRGGRGSRADMELRVQARFDNQVRQNLGLGDDQMRRLQEVVGNFTTQRLQFSQRERSTRARVGRLGGPGGGQDLTEEEASQILTEMLELSDQEATLFREEQEALLQILSPQEVVRYLVMRQELGDQIRGIRGRGGPGRGRGRQDGRR
;
A
#
# COMPACT_ATOMS: atom_id res chain seq x y z
N MET A 1 2.39 1.67 -20.19
CA MET A 1 2.20 0.39 -19.47
C MET A 1 2.30 0.68 -17.99
N SER A 2 1.19 1.12 -17.38
CA SER A 2 1.13 1.41 -15.94
C SER A 2 1.19 0.08 -15.20
N VAL A 3 2.35 -0.23 -14.62
CA VAL A 3 2.42 -1.30 -13.61
C VAL A 3 1.38 -0.93 -12.57
N LEU A 4 0.47 -1.88 -12.37
CA LEU A 4 -0.67 -1.78 -11.47
C LEU A 4 -0.21 -1.07 -10.20
N LEU A 5 -0.78 0.11 -9.95
CA LEU A 5 -0.87 0.72 -8.63
C LEU A 5 -1.62 -0.27 -7.72
N MET A 6 -0.96 -1.36 -7.33
CA MET A 6 -1.21 -2.07 -6.08
C MET A 6 -0.71 -1.11 -4.99
N GLY A 7 -1.46 -0.01 -4.85
CA GLY A 7 -1.35 0.92 -3.76
C GLY A 7 -1.29 0.10 -2.49
N GLY A 8 -0.10 0.07 -1.92
CA GLY A 8 0.17 -0.56 -0.65
C GLY A 8 -0.94 -0.18 0.30
N VAL A 9 -1.55 -1.20 0.90
CA VAL A 9 -2.35 -1.02 2.10
C VAL A 9 -1.57 -0.11 3.05
N GLN A 10 -2.11 1.10 3.28
CA GLN A 10 -1.81 2.06 4.36
C GLN A 10 -1.32 3.41 3.88
N ASP A 11 -2.23 4.20 3.32
CA ASP A 11 -2.18 5.64 3.56
C ASP A 11 -2.34 5.94 5.06
N LEU A 12 -1.33 6.67 5.56
CA LEU A 12 -1.41 7.69 6.61
C LEU A 12 -1.67 7.23 8.05
N VAL A 13 -0.57 7.00 8.77
CA VAL A 13 -0.45 7.38 10.17
C VAL A 13 -0.48 8.92 10.25
N ALA A 14 -1.67 9.50 10.31
CA ALA A 14 -1.93 10.82 10.90
C ALA A 14 -3.44 11.14 10.83
N GLN A 15 -4.23 10.65 11.79
CA GLN A 15 -5.21 11.53 12.44
C GLN A 15 -5.65 10.98 13.80
N ARG A 16 -5.55 11.87 14.78
CA ARG A 16 -5.72 11.70 16.21
C ARG A 16 -7.22 11.56 16.51
N GLY A 17 -7.67 10.35 16.89
CA GLY A 17 -8.99 10.09 17.48
C GLY A 17 -9.54 8.69 17.17
N GLY A 18 -9.47 7.75 18.13
CA GLY A 18 -10.13 6.43 18.03
C GLY A 18 -9.22 5.22 17.79
N ARG A 19 -8.21 5.01 18.65
CA ARG A 19 -7.15 3.98 18.48
C ARG A 19 -7.62 2.53 18.73
N GLY A 20 -8.75 2.29 19.42
CA GLY A 20 -9.25 0.93 19.71
C GLY A 20 -10.02 0.28 18.55
N SER A 21 -11.02 0.97 18.00
CA SER A 21 -11.92 0.37 17.00
C SER A 21 -11.27 0.06 15.64
N ARG A 22 -10.15 0.71 15.31
CA ARG A 22 -9.52 0.62 13.98
C ARG A 22 -8.57 -0.56 13.86
N ALA A 23 -7.65 -0.72 14.83
CA ALA A 23 -6.72 -1.84 14.86
C ALA A 23 -7.49 -3.17 15.00
N ASP A 24 -8.54 -3.20 15.82
CA ASP A 24 -9.40 -4.38 15.98
C ASP A 24 -10.16 -4.74 14.69
N MET A 25 -10.56 -3.73 13.91
CA MET A 25 -11.24 -3.95 12.63
C MET A 25 -10.27 -4.53 11.59
N GLU A 26 -9.06 -3.99 11.49
CA GLU A 26 -8.03 -4.48 10.57
C GLU A 26 -7.60 -5.92 10.91
N LEU A 27 -7.42 -6.25 12.19
CA LEU A 27 -7.14 -7.61 12.66
C LEU A 27 -8.26 -8.60 12.28
N ARG A 28 -9.53 -8.21 12.43
CA ARG A 28 -10.68 -9.06 12.05
C ARG A 28 -10.75 -9.29 10.55
N VAL A 29 -10.47 -8.26 9.75
CA VAL A 29 -10.44 -8.36 8.29
C VAL A 29 -9.33 -9.31 7.84
N GLN A 30 -8.14 -9.20 8.46
CA GLN A 30 -7.01 -10.07 8.15
C GLN A 30 -7.27 -11.53 8.56
N ALA A 31 -7.81 -11.78 9.75
CA ALA A 31 -8.16 -13.14 10.16
C ALA A 31 -9.21 -13.79 9.25
N ARG A 32 -10.17 -13.01 8.72
CA ARG A 32 -11.14 -13.51 7.74
C ARG A 32 -10.47 -13.85 6.42
N PHE A 33 -9.57 -12.99 5.94
CA PHE A 33 -8.82 -13.22 4.72
C PHE A 33 -7.99 -14.50 4.81
N ASP A 34 -7.26 -14.71 5.91
CA ASP A 34 -6.45 -15.92 6.10
C ASP A 34 -7.29 -17.20 6.05
N ASN A 35 -8.47 -17.18 6.67
CA ASN A 35 -9.41 -18.30 6.59
C ASN A 35 -9.92 -18.52 5.17
N GLN A 36 -10.19 -17.45 4.43
CA GLN A 36 -10.65 -17.53 3.06
C GLN A 36 -9.56 -18.06 2.12
N VAL A 37 -8.31 -17.64 2.31
CA VAL A 37 -7.14 -18.14 1.56
C VAL A 37 -6.97 -19.64 1.79
N ARG A 38 -6.97 -20.08 3.05
CA ARG A 38 -6.89 -21.51 3.39
C ARG A 38 -7.99 -22.32 2.71
N GLN A 39 -9.24 -21.87 2.77
CA GLN A 39 -10.39 -22.58 2.18
C GLN A 39 -10.36 -22.59 0.64
N ASN A 40 -10.09 -21.45 0.01
CA ASN A 40 -10.14 -21.34 -1.45
C ASN A 40 -8.97 -22.02 -2.17
N LEU A 41 -7.81 -22.05 -1.52
CA LEU A 41 -6.60 -22.65 -2.08
C LEU A 41 -6.37 -24.08 -1.54
N GLY A 42 -7.18 -24.57 -0.59
CA GLY A 42 -7.04 -25.91 -0.05
C GLY A 42 -5.71 -26.15 0.66
N LEU A 43 -5.12 -25.11 1.25
CA LEU A 43 -3.77 -25.19 1.84
C LEU A 43 -3.78 -26.01 3.13
N GLY A 44 -2.80 -26.90 3.25
CA GLY A 44 -2.49 -27.55 4.52
C GLY A 44 -1.93 -26.56 5.55
N ASP A 45 -1.90 -26.96 6.83
CA ASP A 45 -1.44 -26.08 7.91
C ASP A 45 0.02 -25.62 7.74
N ASP A 46 0.89 -26.49 7.24
CA ASP A 46 2.30 -26.14 7.00
C ASP A 46 2.47 -25.19 5.82
N GLN A 47 1.70 -25.38 4.73
CA GLN A 47 1.70 -24.43 3.60
C GLN A 47 1.17 -23.07 4.03
N MET A 48 0.09 -23.04 4.83
CA MET A 48 -0.46 -21.79 5.36
C MET A 48 0.55 -21.07 6.25
N ARG A 49 1.27 -21.79 7.12
CA ARG A 49 2.28 -21.20 8.01
C ARG A 49 3.42 -20.56 7.21
N ARG A 50 3.95 -21.27 6.21
CA ARG A 50 5.00 -20.74 5.32
C ARG A 50 4.51 -19.54 4.51
N LEU A 51 3.26 -19.59 4.03
CA LEU A 51 2.66 -18.48 3.29
C LEU A 51 2.56 -17.22 4.17
N GLN A 52 2.10 -17.36 5.41
CA GLN A 52 2.02 -16.25 6.36
C GLN A 52 3.39 -15.65 6.67
N GLU A 53 4.42 -16.48 6.81
CA GLU A 53 5.79 -16.03 7.04
C GLU A 53 6.33 -15.22 5.86
N VAL A 54 6.23 -15.76 4.64
CA VAL A 54 6.66 -15.08 3.41
C VAL A 54 5.92 -13.75 3.24
N VAL A 55 4.58 -13.76 3.35
CA VAL A 55 3.75 -12.56 3.19
C VAL A 55 4.05 -11.53 4.28
N GLY A 56 4.29 -11.96 5.52
CA GLY A 56 4.65 -11.08 6.64
C GLY A 56 5.99 -10.36 6.41
N ASN A 57 6.99 -11.09 5.91
CA ASN A 57 8.30 -10.53 5.57
C ASN A 57 8.18 -9.48 4.46
N PHE A 58 7.51 -9.80 3.35
CA PHE A 58 7.32 -8.84 2.25
C PHE A 58 6.41 -7.67 2.62
N THR A 59 5.46 -7.85 3.54
CA THR A 59 4.66 -6.74 4.07
C THR A 59 5.56 -5.74 4.80
N THR A 60 6.49 -6.22 5.63
CA THR A 60 7.45 -5.37 6.33
C THR A 60 8.36 -4.62 5.36
N GLN A 61 8.90 -5.32 4.35
CA GLN A 61 9.74 -4.70 3.33
C GLN A 61 8.98 -3.63 2.51
N ARG A 62 7.74 -3.92 2.10
CA ARG A 62 6.87 -2.95 1.41
C ARG A 62 6.59 -1.70 2.26
N LEU A 63 6.42 -1.85 3.57
CA LEU A 63 6.23 -0.72 4.48
C LEU A 63 7.47 0.17 4.56
N GLN A 64 8.66 -0.43 4.62
CA GLN A 64 9.92 0.32 4.60
C GLN A 64 10.14 1.02 3.25
N PHE A 65 9.89 0.32 2.15
CA PHE A 65 9.92 0.88 0.81
C PHE A 65 8.98 2.08 0.66
N SER A 66 7.71 1.92 1.06
CA SER A 66 6.69 2.97 0.97
C SER A 66 7.05 4.22 1.78
N GLN A 67 7.76 4.06 2.91
CA GLN A 67 8.23 5.21 3.70
C GLN A 67 9.31 6.00 2.96
N ARG A 68 10.27 5.31 2.32
CA ARG A 68 11.31 5.96 1.51
C ARG A 68 10.71 6.65 0.28
N GLU A 69 9.83 5.94 -0.42
CA GLU A 69 9.13 6.45 -1.60
C GLU A 69 8.32 7.73 -1.29
N ARG A 70 7.58 7.74 -0.17
CA ARG A 70 6.87 8.94 0.30
C ARG A 70 7.81 10.09 0.64
N SER A 71 8.96 9.82 1.26
CA SER A 71 9.96 10.85 1.59
C SER A 71 10.50 11.52 0.32
N THR A 72 10.91 10.72 -0.68
CA THR A 72 11.37 11.22 -1.97
C THR A 72 10.26 11.98 -2.71
N ARG A 73 9.03 11.45 -2.74
CA ARG A 73 7.88 12.15 -3.34
C ARG A 73 7.55 13.47 -2.64
N ALA A 74 7.67 13.54 -1.31
CA ALA A 74 7.47 14.77 -0.56
C ALA A 74 8.58 15.81 -0.79
N ARG A 75 9.82 15.37 -1.04
CA ARG A 75 10.90 16.25 -1.50
C ARG A 75 10.58 16.84 -2.86
N VAL A 76 10.18 16.01 -3.84
CA VAL A 76 9.76 16.47 -5.18
C VAL A 76 8.55 17.41 -5.11
N GLY A 77 7.52 17.07 -4.34
CA GLY A 77 6.31 17.87 -4.23
C GLY A 77 6.53 19.26 -3.63
N ARG A 78 7.54 19.43 -2.76
CA ARG A 78 7.93 20.75 -2.21
C ARG A 78 8.52 21.68 -3.25
N LEU A 79 9.07 21.14 -4.34
CA LEU A 79 9.66 21.91 -5.44
C LEU A 79 8.58 22.51 -6.35
N GLY A 80 7.39 21.90 -6.42
CA GLY A 80 6.28 22.36 -7.28
C GLY A 80 5.14 23.11 -6.55
N GLY A 81 5.26 23.38 -5.25
CA GLY A 81 4.21 24.02 -4.45
C GLY A 81 4.24 25.56 -4.44
N PRO A 82 3.20 26.25 -3.95
CA PRO A 82 3.21 27.71 -3.79
C PRO A 82 4.31 28.13 -2.80
N GLY A 83 5.37 28.79 -3.29
CA GLY A 83 6.60 29.11 -2.54
C GLY A 83 7.81 28.24 -2.90
N GLY A 84 7.61 27.18 -3.69
CA GLY A 84 8.66 26.40 -4.37
C GLY A 84 9.15 27.16 -5.60
N GLY A 85 9.89 28.24 -5.35
CA GLY A 85 10.52 29.07 -6.38
C GLY A 85 12.04 29.10 -6.25
N GLN A 86 12.65 28.06 -5.66
CA GLN A 86 14.09 27.86 -5.75
C GLN A 86 14.34 26.96 -6.95
N ASP A 87 15.06 27.49 -7.94
CA ASP A 87 15.61 26.70 -9.02
C ASP A 87 16.47 25.59 -8.40
N LEU A 88 16.16 24.34 -8.74
CA LEU A 88 17.00 23.20 -8.38
C LEU A 88 18.38 23.40 -9.00
N THR A 89 19.43 23.18 -8.23
CA THR A 89 20.73 22.98 -8.83
C THR A 89 20.73 21.72 -9.70
N GLU A 90 21.55 21.70 -10.75
CA GLU A 90 21.74 20.52 -11.62
C GLU A 90 22.08 19.27 -10.77
N GLU A 91 22.87 19.45 -9.71
CA GLU A 91 23.28 18.39 -8.79
C GLU A 91 22.10 17.85 -7.98
N GLU A 92 21.26 18.71 -7.39
CA GLU A 92 20.06 18.28 -6.66
C GLU A 92 19.04 17.58 -7.57
N ALA A 93 18.86 18.10 -8.79
CA ALA A 93 17.98 17.48 -9.78
C ALA A 93 18.49 16.07 -10.16
N SER A 94 19.81 15.93 -10.40
CA SER A 94 20.43 14.65 -10.69
C SER A 94 20.28 13.66 -9.54
N GLN A 95 20.50 14.08 -8.30
CA GLN A 95 20.33 13.22 -7.11
C GLN A 95 18.89 12.73 -6.95
N ILE A 96 17.90 13.61 -7.10
CA ILE A 96 16.48 13.23 -7.01
C ILE A 96 16.12 12.23 -8.11
N LEU A 97 16.58 12.46 -9.34
CA LEU A 97 16.33 11.54 -10.45
C LEU A 97 16.97 10.17 -10.19
N THR A 98 18.21 10.12 -9.71
CA THR A 98 18.87 8.86 -9.32
C THR A 98 18.06 8.12 -8.25
N GLU A 99 17.65 8.80 -7.18
CA GLU A 99 16.81 8.20 -6.13
C GLU A 99 15.48 7.64 -6.68
N MET A 100 14.84 8.36 -7.61
CA MET A 100 13.60 7.90 -8.24
C MET A 100 13.80 6.63 -9.08
N LEU A 101 14.92 6.55 -9.81
CA LEU A 101 15.28 5.35 -10.59
C LEU A 101 15.60 4.17 -9.67
N GLU A 102 16.37 4.40 -8.61
CA GLU A 102 16.68 3.36 -7.61
C GLU A 102 15.41 2.83 -6.92
N LEU A 103 14.44 3.70 -6.60
CA LEU A 103 13.16 3.28 -6.04
C LEU A 103 12.36 2.44 -7.04
N SER A 104 12.37 2.79 -8.33
CA SER A 104 11.72 2.00 -9.38
C SER A 104 12.35 0.60 -9.51
N ASP A 105 13.67 0.49 -9.48
CA ASP A 105 14.37 -0.80 -9.56
C ASP A 105 14.13 -1.66 -8.31
N GLN A 106 14.11 -1.04 -7.13
CA GLN A 106 13.79 -1.71 -5.87
C GLN A 106 12.35 -2.23 -5.85
N GLU A 107 11.39 -1.47 -6.39
CA GLU A 107 9.99 -1.91 -6.50
C GLU A 107 9.88 -3.15 -7.39
N ALA A 108 10.51 -3.11 -8.56
CA ALA A 108 10.50 -4.24 -9.50
C ALA A 108 11.16 -5.49 -8.92
N THR A 109 12.28 -5.31 -8.21
CA THR A 109 13.01 -6.39 -7.54
C THR A 109 12.15 -7.00 -6.43
N LEU A 110 11.59 -6.16 -5.54
CA LEU A 110 10.74 -6.62 -4.45
C LEU A 110 9.50 -7.35 -4.96
N PHE A 111 8.90 -6.88 -6.06
CA PHE A 111 7.77 -7.56 -6.68
C PHE A 111 8.16 -8.95 -7.19
N ARG A 112 9.29 -9.06 -7.90
CA ARG A 112 9.80 -10.33 -8.44
C ARG A 112 10.10 -11.32 -7.32
N GLU A 113 10.86 -10.90 -6.31
CA GLU A 113 11.24 -11.74 -5.18
C GLU A 113 10.00 -12.26 -4.42
N GLU A 114 8.97 -11.41 -4.27
CA GLU A 114 7.70 -11.84 -3.66
C GLU A 114 7.02 -12.93 -4.50
N GLN A 115 6.99 -12.80 -5.84
CA GLN A 115 6.40 -13.83 -6.69
C GLN A 115 7.19 -15.13 -6.65
N GLU A 116 8.52 -15.07 -6.68
CA GLU A 116 9.39 -16.23 -6.59
C GLU A 116 9.24 -16.95 -5.25
N ALA A 117 9.15 -16.20 -4.14
CA ALA A 117 8.92 -16.78 -2.82
C ALA A 117 7.53 -17.43 -2.69
N LEU A 118 6.48 -16.83 -3.27
CA LEU A 118 5.15 -17.43 -3.30
C LEU A 118 5.14 -18.73 -4.12
N LEU A 119 5.84 -18.78 -5.24
CA LEU A 119 5.95 -19.96 -6.11
C LEU A 119 6.68 -21.15 -5.45
N GLN A 120 7.46 -20.92 -4.39
CA GLN A 120 8.06 -22.01 -3.59
C GLN A 120 7.03 -22.73 -2.70
N ILE A 121 5.85 -22.16 -2.51
CA ILE A 121 4.81 -22.66 -1.59
C ILE A 121 3.53 -23.03 -2.34
N LEU A 122 3.17 -22.20 -3.33
CA LEU A 122 1.94 -22.25 -4.10
C LEU A 122 2.26 -22.55 -5.56
N SER A 123 1.39 -23.31 -6.23
CA SER A 123 1.41 -23.45 -7.68
C SER A 123 1.12 -22.10 -8.37
N PRO A 124 1.51 -21.93 -9.65
CA PRO A 124 1.22 -20.69 -10.39
C PRO A 124 -0.26 -20.30 -10.40
N GLN A 125 -1.17 -21.27 -10.48
CA GLN A 125 -2.61 -21.02 -10.44
C GLN A 125 -3.07 -20.49 -9.07
N GLU A 126 -2.53 -21.06 -7.99
CA GLU A 126 -2.80 -20.61 -6.62
C GLU A 126 -2.21 -19.24 -6.34
N VAL A 127 -1.02 -18.92 -6.86
CA VAL A 127 -0.44 -17.56 -6.78
C VAL A 127 -1.36 -16.54 -7.45
N VAL A 128 -1.79 -16.79 -8.68
CA VAL A 128 -2.71 -15.88 -9.38
C VAL A 128 -4.01 -15.70 -8.59
N ARG A 129 -4.59 -16.79 -8.09
CA ARG A 129 -5.82 -16.72 -7.28
C ARG A 129 -5.62 -15.95 -5.98
N TYR A 130 -4.50 -16.16 -5.31
CA TYR A 130 -4.11 -15.41 -4.12
C TYR A 130 -3.98 -13.91 -4.41
N LEU A 131 -3.36 -13.51 -5.52
CA LEU A 131 -3.22 -12.11 -5.91
C LEU A 131 -4.57 -11.43 -6.16
N VAL A 132 -5.50 -12.11 -6.81
CA VAL A 132 -6.87 -11.62 -7.01
C VAL A 132 -7.57 -11.40 -5.66
N MET A 133 -7.54 -12.39 -4.78
CA MET A 133 -8.14 -12.27 -3.45
C MET A 133 -7.52 -11.11 -2.63
N ARG A 134 -6.21 -10.92 -2.73
CA ARG A 134 -5.50 -9.81 -2.06
C ARG A 134 -5.90 -8.45 -2.63
N GLN A 135 -6.13 -8.36 -3.95
CA GLN A 135 -6.61 -7.14 -4.59
C GLN A 135 -8.00 -6.74 -4.09
N GLU A 136 -8.93 -7.69 -4.07
CA GLU A 136 -10.29 -7.51 -3.56
C GLU A 136 -10.30 -7.03 -2.11
N LEU A 137 -9.45 -7.62 -1.26
CA LEU A 137 -9.26 -7.18 0.12
C LEU A 137 -8.79 -5.71 0.20
N GLY A 138 -7.81 -5.36 -0.63
CA GLY A 138 -7.28 -4.00 -0.72
C GLY A 138 -8.36 -2.98 -1.11
N ASP A 139 -9.20 -3.33 -2.10
CA ASP A 139 -10.32 -2.51 -2.54
C ASP A 139 -11.38 -2.33 -1.45
N GLN A 140 -11.70 -3.40 -0.72
CA GLN A 140 -12.63 -3.33 0.42
C GLN A 140 -12.11 -2.39 1.52
N ILE A 141 -10.83 -2.50 1.89
CA ILE A 141 -10.20 -1.63 2.88
C ILE A 141 -10.19 -0.17 2.40
N ARG A 142 -9.89 0.08 1.12
CA ARG A 142 -9.96 1.42 0.52
C ARG A 142 -11.38 1.99 0.53
N GLY A 143 -12.38 1.19 0.20
CA GLY A 143 -13.79 1.60 0.22
C GLY A 143 -14.28 2.00 1.61
N ILE A 144 -13.84 1.29 2.66
CA ILE A 144 -14.12 1.64 4.06
C ILE A 144 -13.45 2.98 4.42
N ARG A 145 -12.21 3.20 3.97
CA ARG A 145 -11.46 4.46 4.19
C ARG A 145 -12.05 5.65 3.41
N GLY A 146 -12.58 5.43 2.21
CA GLY A 146 -13.16 6.46 1.34
C GLY A 146 -14.51 7.01 1.80
N ARG A 147 -15.23 6.31 2.69
CA ARG A 147 -16.53 6.77 3.23
C ARG A 147 -16.39 7.80 4.38
N GLY A 148 -15.18 8.11 4.82
CA GLY A 148 -14.90 9.00 5.95
C GLY A 148 -14.33 10.40 5.63
N GLY A 149 -14.26 10.82 4.36
CA GLY A 149 -13.83 12.16 3.97
C GLY A 149 -15.01 13.13 3.85
N PRO A 150 -14.92 14.37 4.38
CA PRO A 150 -16.08 15.26 4.52
C PRO A 150 -16.71 15.55 3.17
N GLY A 151 -17.99 15.20 3.04
CA GLY A 151 -18.88 15.89 2.13
C GLY A 151 -18.72 17.38 2.38
N ARG A 152 -18.07 18.08 1.44
CA ARG A 152 -18.29 19.51 1.25
C ARG A 152 -19.77 19.64 0.93
N GLY A 153 -20.55 19.83 1.99
CA GLY A 153 -21.94 20.18 1.94
C GLY A 153 -22.08 21.38 1.01
N ARG A 154 -22.74 21.12 -0.11
CA ARG A 154 -23.57 22.10 -0.79
C ARG A 154 -24.33 22.92 0.25
N GLY A 155 -24.32 24.23 0.08
CA GLY A 155 -25.43 25.11 0.41
C GLY A 155 -25.71 25.31 1.89
N ARG A 156 -25.06 26.30 2.49
CA ARG A 156 -25.72 27.14 3.50
C ARG A 156 -25.75 28.56 2.98
N GLN A 157 -26.71 28.78 2.09
CA GLN A 157 -27.41 30.05 1.96
C GLN A 157 -28.15 30.22 3.30
N ASP A 158 -27.68 31.12 4.16
CA ASP A 158 -28.54 31.75 5.15
C ASP A 158 -27.88 33.02 5.69
N GLY A 159 -28.64 34.11 5.65
CA GLY A 159 -28.15 35.48 5.64
C GLY A 159 -27.73 36.08 6.99
N ARG A 160 -27.18 37.30 6.88
CA ARG A 160 -27.02 38.39 7.87
C ARG A 160 -25.95 39.34 7.28
N ARG A 161 -26.12 40.65 7.14
CA ARG A 161 -27.11 41.66 7.54
C ARG A 161 -27.00 42.79 6.52
#